data_AF-A0A2E6A9N6-F1
#
_entry.id   AF-A0A2E6A9N6-F1
#
_cell.length_a   1.000
_cell.length_b   1.000
_cell.length_c   1.000
_cell.angle_alpha   90.00
_cell.angle_beta   90.00
_cell.angle_gamma   90.00
#
_symmetry.space_group_name_H-M   'P 1'
#
loop_
_entity.id
_entity.type
_entity.pdbx_description
1 polymer ?
#
loop_
_entity_poly.entity_id
_entity_poly.type
_entity_poly.pdbx_seq_one_letter_code
_entity_poly.pdbx_strand_id
1 'polypeptide(L)'
;MELHNRVKRVIGLVAVGILLVPAFSFLLGSSASGLESNKTIYLTFDDGPHPIFTPLLLALLDENGAKATFFPIGSRLEERWGNDDLQDLLNRGHAIGNHSWNHRDLSKEKEIGTKFQLDQSSVITEKMVGFRPSCFRAPFGEKNQYVLETASSLGMKHIGWTVDPQEWNDTSIEEAMNHIVKRFAGGAIVLLHDRRFLTLPIVREILRTFPSDKWSYETLPDCRNDEEKNLRLSTRTAGDVPIGKVVDIKKVESTHIFTGWGYDPDHPEGGLKVFIGGTNDQESISIETDSQHNFKLEITDLEIDAPVCLWLKNEGLSRHNTFIGCHNAHK
;
A
#
# COMPACT_ATOMS: atom_id res chain seq x y z
N MET A 1 21.14 -59.76 -55.28
CA MET A 1 21.09 -59.63 -56.75
C MET A 1 21.86 -58.37 -57.09
N GLU A 2 23.06 -58.56 -57.67
CA GLU A 2 23.89 -57.62 -58.46
C GLU A 2 24.22 -56.24 -57.85
N LEU A 3 25.45 -55.90 -57.44
CA LEU A 3 26.76 -55.94 -58.11
C LEU A 3 26.80 -55.04 -59.37
N HIS A 4 27.44 -53.87 -59.30
CA HIS A 4 28.67 -53.48 -60.06
C HIS A 4 28.83 -51.95 -60.25
N ASN A 5 30.02 -51.47 -59.90
CA ASN A 5 30.87 -50.48 -60.61
C ASN A 5 30.31 -49.04 -60.86
N ARG A 6 31.08 -47.95 -60.75
CA ARG A 6 32.47 -47.73 -61.15
C ARG A 6 32.97 -46.39 -60.60
N VAL A 7 34.25 -46.36 -60.23
CA VAL A 7 35.04 -45.20 -59.79
C VAL A 7 35.27 -44.18 -60.93
N LYS A 8 35.19 -42.88 -60.62
CA LYS A 8 36.03 -41.83 -61.24
C LYS A 8 36.47 -40.80 -60.18
N ARG A 9 37.79 -40.72 -59.96
CA ARG A 9 38.49 -39.64 -59.25
C ARG A 9 38.50 -38.38 -60.13
N VAL A 10 38.26 -37.19 -59.55
CA VAL A 10 38.98 -35.95 -59.93
C VAL A 10 39.10 -35.05 -58.68
N ILE A 11 40.30 -34.52 -58.50
CA ILE A 11 40.82 -33.63 -57.47
C ILE A 11 40.27 -32.21 -57.65
N GLY A 12 40.04 -31.44 -56.57
CA GLY A 12 39.90 -29.99 -56.69
C GLY A 12 39.50 -29.21 -55.44
N LEU A 13 40.51 -28.55 -54.85
CA LEU A 13 40.45 -27.30 -54.07
C LEU A 13 39.73 -27.27 -52.70
N VAL A 14 40.55 -27.16 -51.65
CA VAL A 14 40.17 -26.62 -50.34
C VAL A 14 39.92 -25.12 -50.48
N ALA A 15 38.68 -24.68 -50.26
CA ALA A 15 38.35 -23.27 -50.04
C ALA A 15 38.04 -23.08 -48.55
N VAL A 16 38.89 -22.31 -47.88
CA VAL A 16 38.69 -21.86 -46.50
C VAL A 16 37.61 -20.80 -46.51
N GLY A 17 36.41 -21.15 -46.04
CA GLY A 17 35.32 -20.20 -45.79
C GLY A 17 35.47 -19.60 -44.40
N ILE A 18 36.00 -18.37 -44.34
CA ILE A 18 35.94 -17.52 -43.14
C ILE A 18 34.50 -17.02 -43.00
N LEU A 19 33.78 -17.49 -41.98
CA LEU A 19 32.51 -16.89 -41.56
C LEU A 19 32.83 -15.62 -40.76
N LEU A 20 32.69 -14.48 -41.43
CA LEU A 20 32.64 -13.15 -40.82
C LEU A 20 31.35 -13.02 -40.01
N VAL A 21 31.48 -13.05 -38.67
CA VAL A 21 30.43 -12.59 -37.77
C VAL A 21 30.53 -11.06 -37.70
N PRO A 22 29.47 -10.29 -38.00
CA PRO A 22 29.52 -8.85 -37.82
C PRO A 22 29.55 -8.54 -36.32
N ALA A 23 30.69 -8.03 -35.85
CA ALA A 23 30.83 -7.43 -34.53
C ALA A 23 29.99 -6.14 -34.50
N PHE A 24 28.80 -6.23 -33.91
CA PHE A 24 28.04 -5.05 -33.56
C PHE A 24 28.62 -4.49 -32.27
N SER A 25 29.56 -3.55 -32.41
CA SER A 25 30.02 -2.71 -31.31
C SER A 25 28.88 -1.77 -30.90
N PHE A 26 28.17 -2.11 -29.83
CA PHE A 26 27.45 -1.12 -29.04
C PHE A 26 28.38 -0.59 -27.96
N LEU A 27 28.63 0.71 -28.00
CA LEU A 27 29.41 1.46 -27.03
C LEU A 27 28.88 1.26 -25.61
N LEU A 28 29.80 1.04 -24.68
CA LEU A 28 29.55 1.23 -23.26
C LEU A 28 29.12 2.68 -23.00
N GLY A 29 28.02 2.83 -22.27
CA GLY A 29 27.48 4.14 -21.90
C GLY A 29 26.24 4.04 -21.02
N SER A 30 26.36 3.35 -19.89
CA SER A 30 25.97 3.82 -18.55
C SER A 30 25.84 2.60 -17.65
N SER A 31 26.65 2.54 -16.61
CA SER A 31 26.55 1.54 -15.55
C SER A 31 25.18 1.67 -14.87
N ALA A 32 24.26 0.76 -15.16
CA ALA A 32 23.09 0.52 -14.31
C ALA A 32 23.51 -0.35 -13.10
N SER A 33 24.55 0.07 -12.41
CA SER A 33 24.84 -0.34 -11.04
C SER A 33 24.08 0.64 -10.13
N GLY A 34 22.81 0.36 -9.83
CA GLY A 34 22.02 1.29 -9.02
C GLY A 34 20.55 0.96 -8.74
N LEU A 35 19.99 -0.13 -9.25
CA LEU A 35 18.70 -0.65 -8.77
C LEU A 35 18.84 -2.13 -8.52
N GLU A 36 19.17 -2.50 -7.28
CA GLU A 36 18.60 -3.74 -6.76
C GLU A 36 17.09 -3.68 -7.02
N SER A 37 16.53 -4.73 -7.63
CA SER A 37 15.11 -4.78 -7.99
C SER A 37 14.27 -4.48 -6.74
N ASN A 38 13.70 -3.29 -6.65
CA ASN A 38 12.93 -2.89 -5.48
C ASN A 38 11.68 -3.78 -5.38
N LYS A 39 11.70 -4.81 -4.52
CA LYS A 39 10.60 -5.76 -4.31
C LYS A 39 9.46 -5.14 -3.50
N THR A 40 8.98 -3.97 -3.93
CA THR A 40 7.84 -3.27 -3.32
C THR A 40 6.59 -3.46 -4.16
N ILE A 41 5.45 -3.64 -3.50
CA ILE A 41 4.12 -3.81 -4.08
C ILE A 41 3.22 -2.78 -3.43
N TYR A 42 2.47 -2.05 -4.25
CA TYR A 42 1.44 -1.10 -3.80
C TYR A 42 0.07 -1.72 -4.05
N LEU A 43 -0.52 -2.30 -3.00
CA LEU A 43 -1.92 -2.70 -3.04
C LEU A 43 -2.78 -1.44 -2.91
N THR A 44 -3.74 -1.28 -3.81
CA THR A 44 -4.62 -0.12 -3.82
C THR A 44 -6.08 -0.54 -3.96
N PHE A 45 -6.95 0.08 -3.16
CA PHE A 45 -8.36 -0.33 -3.06
C PHE A 45 -9.29 0.83 -3.35
N ASP A 46 -10.07 0.72 -4.41
CA ASP A 46 -11.05 1.71 -4.83
C ASP A 46 -12.44 1.38 -4.27
N ASP A 47 -13.32 2.38 -4.32
CA ASP A 47 -14.76 2.33 -4.05
C ASP A 47 -15.21 2.25 -2.59
N GLY A 48 -14.30 1.98 -1.67
CA GLY A 48 -14.64 1.83 -0.26
C GLY A 48 -15.32 3.03 0.39
N PRO A 49 -15.73 2.87 1.65
CA PRO A 49 -15.67 1.63 2.42
C PRO A 49 -16.92 0.74 2.28
N HIS A 50 -16.76 -0.55 2.58
CA HIS A 50 -17.85 -1.50 2.80
C HIS A 50 -17.86 -1.98 4.25
N PRO A 51 -19.01 -2.00 4.94
CA PRO A 51 -19.10 -2.30 6.38
C PRO A 51 -18.73 -3.74 6.80
N ILE A 52 -18.34 -4.60 5.84
CA ILE A 52 -18.05 -6.03 6.09
C ILE A 52 -16.73 -6.38 5.43
N PHE A 53 -16.57 -6.07 4.13
CA PHE A 53 -15.38 -6.45 3.39
C PHE A 53 -14.16 -5.60 3.74
N THR A 54 -14.30 -4.28 3.96
CA THR A 54 -13.15 -3.45 4.35
C THR A 54 -12.54 -3.92 5.68
N PRO A 55 -13.31 -4.19 6.76
CA PRO A 55 -12.73 -4.76 7.99
C PRO A 55 -12.03 -6.11 7.80
N LEU A 56 -12.62 -7.03 7.02
CA LEU A 56 -12.00 -8.33 6.73
C LEU A 56 -10.69 -8.19 5.93
N LEU A 57 -10.65 -7.22 5.02
CA LEU A 57 -9.47 -6.91 4.24
C LEU A 57 -8.36 -6.31 5.12
N LEU A 58 -8.69 -5.38 6.02
CA LEU A 58 -7.74 -4.81 6.98
C LEU A 58 -7.12 -5.91 7.84
N ALA A 59 -7.93 -6.84 8.38
CA ALA A 59 -7.43 -7.98 9.14
C ALA A 59 -6.46 -8.86 8.33
N LEU A 60 -6.78 -9.15 7.06
CA LEU A 60 -5.91 -9.92 6.17
C LEU A 60 -4.58 -9.20 5.89
N LEU A 61 -4.60 -7.87 5.75
CA LEU A 61 -3.39 -7.07 5.58
C LEU A 61 -2.54 -7.08 6.86
N ASP A 62 -3.17 -6.95 8.02
CA ASP A 62 -2.50 -7.01 9.33
C ASP A 62 -1.82 -8.37 9.56
N GLU A 63 -2.50 -9.48 9.27
CA GLU A 63 -1.94 -10.85 9.34
C GLU A 63 -0.63 -11.02 8.53
N ASN A 64 -0.43 -10.18 7.52
CA ASN A 64 0.73 -10.22 6.63
C ASN A 64 1.65 -9.00 6.81
N GLY A 65 1.38 -8.12 7.78
CA GLY A 65 2.14 -6.90 8.01
C GLY A 65 2.15 -5.95 6.81
N ALA A 66 1.14 -6.04 5.95
CA ALA A 66 1.07 -5.36 4.66
C ALA A 66 0.38 -4.00 4.79
N LYS A 67 0.92 -2.97 4.14
CA LYS A 67 0.28 -1.65 4.03
C LYS A 67 -0.27 -1.43 2.63
N ALA A 68 -1.27 -0.58 2.53
CA ALA A 68 -2.05 -0.36 1.32
C ALA A 68 -2.60 1.06 1.26
N THR A 69 -3.01 1.48 0.07
CA THR A 69 -3.63 2.80 -0.15
C THR A 69 -5.08 2.63 -0.53
N PHE A 70 -5.98 3.33 0.15
CA PHE A 70 -7.41 3.25 -0.09
C PHE A 70 -7.88 4.53 -0.79
N PHE A 71 -8.73 4.38 -1.80
CA PHE A 71 -9.36 5.46 -2.56
C PHE A 71 -10.88 5.33 -2.35
N PRO A 72 -11.39 5.77 -1.19
CA PRO A 72 -12.81 5.70 -0.91
C PRO A 72 -13.60 6.73 -1.74
N ILE A 73 -14.86 6.41 -1.95
CA ILE A 73 -15.84 7.36 -2.48
C ILE A 73 -16.32 8.24 -1.33
N GLY A 74 -16.27 9.56 -1.52
CA GLY A 74 -16.57 10.53 -0.46
C GLY A 74 -17.95 10.35 0.18
N SER A 75 -19.00 10.11 -0.62
CA SER A 75 -20.34 9.87 -0.08
C SER A 75 -20.47 8.57 0.72
N ARG A 76 -19.62 7.56 0.44
CA ARG A 76 -19.59 6.33 1.23
C ARG A 76 -18.85 6.50 2.54
N LEU A 77 -17.80 7.33 2.58
CA LEU A 77 -17.21 7.74 3.85
C LEU A 77 -18.29 8.39 4.72
N GLU A 78 -19.01 9.37 4.17
CA GLU A 78 -20.07 10.09 4.88
C GLU A 78 -21.20 9.17 5.37
N GLU A 79 -21.64 8.22 4.53
CA GLU A 79 -22.74 7.30 4.86
C GLU A 79 -22.34 6.22 5.87
N ARG A 80 -21.09 5.71 5.81
CA ARG A 80 -20.75 4.40 6.38
C ARG A 80 -19.71 4.43 7.47
N TRP A 81 -18.85 5.44 7.51
CA TRP A 81 -17.74 5.53 8.46
C TRP A 81 -17.87 6.75 9.37
N GLY A 82 -17.64 6.53 10.66
CA GLY A 82 -17.45 7.58 11.64
C GLY A 82 -16.01 8.10 11.65
N ASN A 83 -15.77 9.19 12.37
CA ASN A 83 -14.44 9.83 12.46
C ASN A 83 -13.34 8.83 12.86
N ASP A 84 -13.65 7.91 13.78
CA ASP A 84 -12.66 6.97 14.30
C ASP A 84 -12.34 5.82 13.34
N ASP A 85 -13.24 5.47 12.41
CA ASP A 85 -12.97 4.40 11.42
C ASP A 85 -11.85 4.81 10.46
N LEU A 86 -11.84 6.07 10.01
CA LEU A 86 -10.77 6.55 9.14
C LEU A 86 -9.46 6.76 9.93
N GLN A 87 -9.55 7.15 11.20
CA GLN A 87 -8.39 7.19 12.09
C GLN A 87 -7.81 5.79 12.31
N ASP A 88 -8.64 4.76 12.49
CA ASP A 88 -8.22 3.36 12.63
C ASP A 88 -7.46 2.87 11.38
N LEU A 89 -7.97 3.17 10.18
CA LEU A 89 -7.26 2.86 8.94
C LEU A 89 -5.86 3.50 8.89
N LEU A 90 -5.74 4.77 9.29
CA LEU A 90 -4.46 5.47 9.34
C LEU A 90 -3.57 4.97 10.49
N ASN A 91 -4.16 4.59 11.63
CA ASN A 91 -3.45 4.02 12.78
C ASN A 91 -2.69 2.74 12.40
N ARG A 92 -3.33 1.89 11.59
CA ARG A 92 -2.74 0.66 11.05
C ARG A 92 -1.63 0.89 10.01
N GLY A 93 -1.38 2.16 9.63
CA GLY A 93 -0.32 2.56 8.72
C GLY A 93 -0.71 2.60 7.24
N HIS A 94 -2.00 2.44 6.91
CA HIS A 94 -2.49 2.63 5.55
C HIS A 94 -2.49 4.11 5.15
N ALA A 95 -2.70 4.39 3.86
CA ALA A 95 -2.86 5.73 3.34
C ALA A 95 -4.22 5.91 2.67
N ILE A 96 -4.64 7.17 2.54
CA ILE A 96 -5.93 7.54 1.97
C ILE A 96 -5.74 8.49 0.79
N GLY A 97 -6.39 8.17 -0.33
CA GLY A 97 -6.53 9.01 -1.51
C GLY A 97 -7.98 9.45 -1.71
N ASN A 98 -8.23 10.21 -2.77
CA ASN A 98 -9.56 10.68 -3.16
C ASN A 98 -10.09 9.88 -4.37
N HIS A 99 -11.33 9.37 -4.30
CA HIS A 99 -11.99 8.69 -5.42
C HIS A 99 -13.29 9.36 -5.87
N SER A 100 -13.30 10.69 -5.86
CA SER A 100 -14.48 11.54 -6.12
C SER A 100 -15.59 11.38 -5.07
N TRP A 101 -16.64 12.19 -5.20
CA TRP A 101 -17.76 12.19 -4.26
C TRP A 101 -18.74 11.06 -4.52
N ASN A 102 -19.10 10.80 -5.78
CA ASN A 102 -20.15 9.84 -6.15
C ASN A 102 -19.76 8.93 -7.33
N HIS A 103 -18.46 8.74 -7.56
CA HIS A 103 -17.93 7.82 -8.57
C HIS A 103 -18.46 8.09 -10.00
N ARG A 104 -18.44 9.38 -10.39
CA ARG A 104 -18.83 9.82 -11.73
C ARG A 104 -17.62 9.81 -12.66
N ASP A 105 -17.87 9.61 -13.95
CA ASP A 105 -16.85 9.80 -14.98
C ASP A 105 -16.52 11.29 -15.10
N LEU A 106 -15.41 11.68 -14.46
CA LEU A 106 -14.98 13.07 -14.38
C LEU A 106 -14.62 13.65 -15.76
N SER A 107 -14.27 12.81 -16.73
CA SER A 107 -13.94 13.26 -18.09
C SER A 107 -15.16 13.79 -18.85
N LYS A 108 -16.37 13.41 -18.42
CA LYS A 108 -17.67 13.82 -18.97
C LYS A 108 -18.38 14.88 -18.13
N GLU A 109 -17.87 15.17 -16.94
CA GLU A 109 -18.42 16.19 -16.05
C GLU A 109 -18.07 17.61 -16.54
N LYS A 110 -18.95 18.56 -16.21
CA LYS A 110 -18.64 19.98 -16.40
C LYS A 110 -17.67 20.44 -15.32
N GLU A 111 -17.03 21.59 -15.54
CA GLU A 111 -16.07 22.20 -14.62
C GLU A 111 -16.51 22.20 -13.15
N ILE A 112 -17.65 22.83 -12.87
CA ILE A 112 -18.21 22.91 -11.52
C ILE A 112 -18.46 21.50 -10.93
N GLY A 113 -18.85 20.55 -11.79
CA GLY A 113 -19.07 19.14 -11.41
C GLY A 113 -17.78 18.46 -10.97
N THR A 114 -16.72 18.55 -11.76
CA THR A 114 -15.41 17.95 -11.42
C THR A 114 -14.83 18.54 -10.14
N LYS A 115 -14.82 19.87 -10.00
CA LYS A 115 -14.35 20.50 -8.76
C LYS A 115 -15.17 20.06 -7.57
N PHE A 116 -16.51 20.07 -7.67
CA PHE A 116 -17.37 19.60 -6.58
C PHE A 116 -17.06 18.15 -6.19
N GLN A 117 -16.93 17.25 -7.17
CA GLN A 117 -16.66 15.83 -6.94
C GLN A 117 -15.35 15.61 -6.15
N LEU A 118 -14.29 16.31 -6.51
CA LEU A 118 -13.00 16.17 -5.87
C LEU A 118 -12.95 16.88 -4.51
N ASP A 119 -13.40 18.13 -4.46
CA ASP A 119 -13.32 18.99 -3.28
C ASP A 119 -14.22 18.49 -2.14
N GLN A 120 -15.47 18.11 -2.44
CA GLN A 120 -16.40 17.61 -1.43
C GLN A 120 -15.90 16.30 -0.78
N SER A 121 -15.28 15.43 -1.58
CA SER A 121 -14.65 14.21 -1.08
C SER A 121 -13.45 14.52 -0.17
N SER A 122 -12.64 15.52 -0.51
CA SER A 122 -11.54 15.97 0.35
C SER A 122 -12.02 16.64 1.64
N VAL A 123 -13.14 17.38 1.62
CA VAL A 123 -13.72 18.02 2.80
C VAL A 123 -14.16 16.99 3.85
N ILE A 124 -14.80 15.88 3.45
CA ILE A 124 -15.19 14.85 4.42
C ILE A 124 -13.97 14.18 5.05
N THR A 125 -12.92 13.88 4.26
CA THR A 125 -11.66 13.34 4.79
C THR A 125 -11.01 14.32 5.77
N GLU A 126 -10.90 15.59 5.40
CA GLU A 126 -10.31 16.63 6.27
C GLU A 126 -11.07 16.76 7.60
N LYS A 127 -12.41 16.68 7.57
CA LYS A 127 -13.23 16.70 8.78
C LYS A 127 -12.92 15.52 9.71
N MET A 128 -12.65 14.33 9.16
CA MET A 128 -12.42 13.11 9.95
C MET A 128 -11.00 13.00 10.51
N VAL A 129 -9.99 13.43 9.73
CA VAL A 129 -8.57 13.18 10.05
C VAL A 129 -7.66 14.42 10.05
N GLY A 130 -8.19 15.60 9.72
CA GLY A 130 -7.48 16.88 9.83
C GLY A 130 -6.68 17.28 8.60
N PHE A 131 -6.67 16.47 7.55
CA PHE A 131 -5.96 16.78 6.30
C PHE A 131 -6.75 16.36 5.07
N ARG A 132 -6.52 17.06 3.96
CA ARG A 132 -7.03 16.68 2.63
C ARG A 132 -6.09 15.66 1.96
N PRO A 133 -6.61 14.66 1.22
CA PRO A 133 -5.77 13.75 0.44
C PRO A 133 -4.83 14.49 -0.51
N SER A 134 -3.59 14.03 -0.63
CA SER A 134 -2.56 14.55 -1.55
C SER A 134 -2.56 13.85 -2.91
N CYS A 135 -3.40 12.83 -3.06
CA CYS A 135 -3.54 12.07 -4.29
C CYS A 135 -5.01 11.76 -4.58
N PHE A 136 -5.32 11.55 -5.86
CA PHE A 136 -6.63 11.08 -6.30
C PHE A 136 -6.49 10.02 -7.38
N ARG A 137 -7.52 9.19 -7.50
CA ARG A 137 -7.69 8.28 -8.63
C ARG A 137 -9.00 8.58 -9.32
N ALA A 138 -8.96 8.76 -10.63
CA ALA A 138 -10.17 9.02 -11.40
C ALA A 138 -11.04 7.76 -11.49
N PRO A 139 -12.35 7.83 -11.20
CA PRO A 139 -13.29 6.75 -11.45
C PRO A 139 -13.16 6.20 -12.86
N PHE A 140 -13.22 4.87 -13.02
CA PHE A 140 -13.04 4.15 -14.29
C PHE A 140 -11.66 4.36 -14.96
N GLY A 141 -10.73 5.09 -14.33
CA GLY A 141 -9.47 5.53 -14.95
C GLY A 141 -9.62 6.69 -15.94
N GLU A 142 -10.84 7.18 -16.15
CA GLU A 142 -11.21 8.15 -17.18
C GLU A 142 -10.89 9.58 -16.73
N LYS A 143 -10.08 10.28 -17.54
CA LYS A 143 -9.57 11.61 -17.23
C LYS A 143 -9.23 12.38 -18.49
N ASN A 144 -9.31 13.70 -18.40
CA ASN A 144 -8.81 14.62 -19.41
C ASN A 144 -7.92 15.68 -18.74
N GLN A 145 -7.32 16.56 -19.53
CA GLN A 145 -6.42 17.61 -19.02
C GLN A 145 -7.09 18.48 -17.95
N TYR A 146 -8.37 18.81 -18.15
CA TYR A 146 -9.13 19.62 -17.20
C TYR A 146 -9.29 18.94 -15.83
N VAL A 147 -9.56 17.63 -15.79
CA VAL A 147 -9.63 16.86 -14.54
C VAL A 147 -8.28 16.90 -13.81
N LEU A 148 -7.18 16.73 -14.54
CA LEU A 148 -5.83 16.76 -13.97
C LEU A 148 -5.48 18.14 -13.40
N GLU A 149 -5.79 19.22 -14.12
CA GLU A 149 -5.56 20.60 -13.67
C GLU A 149 -6.42 20.93 -12.45
N THR A 150 -7.69 20.52 -12.44
CA THR A 150 -8.60 20.71 -11.30
C THR A 150 -8.05 20.01 -10.06
N ALA A 151 -7.65 18.74 -10.18
CA ALA A 151 -7.06 18.01 -9.07
C ALA A 151 -5.75 18.62 -8.59
N SER A 152 -4.88 19.05 -9.52
CA SER A 152 -3.63 19.74 -9.19
C SER A 152 -3.89 21.06 -8.45
N SER A 153 -4.93 21.81 -8.81
CA SER A 153 -5.33 23.05 -8.10
C SER A 153 -5.82 22.79 -6.68
N LEU A 154 -6.27 21.56 -6.40
CA LEU A 154 -6.65 21.08 -5.07
C LEU A 154 -5.49 20.39 -4.33
N GLY A 155 -4.27 20.44 -4.88
CA GLY A 155 -3.09 19.84 -4.27
C GLY A 155 -2.98 18.32 -4.45
N MET A 156 -3.75 17.72 -5.36
CA MET A 156 -3.78 16.27 -5.58
C MET A 156 -3.02 15.85 -6.83
N LYS A 157 -2.23 14.77 -6.71
CA LYS A 157 -1.64 14.05 -7.85
C LYS A 157 -2.55 12.91 -8.32
N HIS A 158 -2.66 12.72 -9.64
CA HIS A 158 -3.38 11.58 -10.20
C HIS A 158 -2.57 10.29 -10.07
N ILE A 159 -3.18 9.23 -9.54
CA ILE A 159 -2.59 7.90 -9.44
C ILE A 159 -3.35 6.88 -10.29
N GLY A 160 -2.66 6.31 -11.28
CA GLY A 160 -3.14 5.18 -12.06
C GLY A 160 -2.82 3.83 -11.40
N TRP A 161 -2.73 2.79 -12.22
CA TRP A 161 -2.27 1.46 -11.83
C TRP A 161 -1.42 0.86 -12.95
N THR A 162 -0.62 -0.16 -12.62
CA THR A 162 0.17 -0.92 -13.59
C THR A 162 -0.35 -2.34 -13.76
N VAL A 163 -1.12 -2.84 -12.79
CA VAL A 163 -1.71 -4.17 -12.77
C VAL A 163 -3.20 -4.06 -12.45
N ASP A 164 -4.04 -4.60 -13.34
CA ASP A 164 -5.48 -4.75 -13.14
C ASP A 164 -5.84 -6.24 -13.21
N PRO A 165 -6.22 -6.87 -12.07
CA PRO A 165 -6.69 -8.25 -12.02
C PRO A 165 -8.06 -8.46 -12.67
N GLN A 166 -8.78 -7.37 -12.99
CA GLN A 166 -10.15 -7.37 -13.53
C GLN A 166 -11.19 -8.05 -12.62
N GLU A 167 -10.95 -8.04 -11.31
CA GLU A 167 -11.87 -8.62 -10.31
C GLU A 167 -13.24 -7.93 -10.25
N TRP A 168 -13.35 -6.74 -10.86
CA TRP A 168 -14.60 -6.02 -11.02
C TRP A 168 -15.55 -6.65 -12.06
N ASN A 169 -15.04 -7.54 -12.92
CA ASN A 169 -15.75 -8.20 -14.02
C ASN A 169 -16.02 -9.70 -13.76
N ASP A 170 -16.20 -10.09 -12.49
CA ASP A 170 -16.57 -11.45 -12.06
C ASP A 170 -15.66 -12.58 -12.61
N THR A 171 -14.36 -12.29 -12.76
CA THR A 171 -13.34 -13.26 -13.20
C THR A 171 -13.05 -14.33 -12.13
N SER A 172 -12.42 -15.44 -12.51
CA SER A 172 -11.90 -16.41 -11.54
C SER A 172 -10.63 -15.92 -10.84
N ILE A 173 -10.32 -16.48 -9.66
CA ILE A 173 -9.06 -16.17 -8.94
C ILE A 173 -7.85 -16.51 -9.82
N GLU A 174 -7.91 -17.61 -10.57
CA GLU A 174 -6.83 -18.02 -11.46
C GLU A 174 -6.58 -17.00 -12.58
N GLU A 175 -7.63 -16.52 -13.24
CA GLU A 175 -7.53 -15.48 -14.26
C GLU A 175 -7.02 -14.16 -13.69
N ALA A 176 -7.51 -13.73 -12.53
CA ALA A 176 -7.03 -12.55 -11.82
C ALA A 176 -5.52 -12.65 -11.51
N MET A 177 -5.07 -13.78 -10.96
CA MET A 177 -3.66 -14.02 -10.68
C MET A 177 -2.81 -14.09 -11.96
N ASN A 178 -3.35 -14.63 -13.05
CA ASN A 178 -2.68 -14.61 -14.35
C ASN A 178 -2.48 -13.18 -14.88
N HIS A 179 -3.44 -12.27 -14.66
CA HIS A 179 -3.26 -10.85 -14.99
C HIS A 179 -2.18 -10.19 -14.14
N ILE A 180 -2.10 -10.56 -12.85
CA ILE A 180 -1.11 -10.03 -11.92
C ILE A 180 0.29 -10.51 -12.30
N VAL A 181 0.53 -11.83 -12.31
CA VAL A 181 1.86 -12.41 -12.50
C VAL A 181 2.48 -12.03 -13.84
N LYS A 182 1.69 -11.92 -14.92
CA LYS A 182 2.19 -11.54 -16.25
C LYS A 182 2.73 -10.10 -16.33
N ARG A 183 2.29 -9.22 -15.44
CA ARG A 183 2.62 -7.78 -15.44
C ARG A 183 3.37 -7.35 -14.18
N PHE A 184 3.71 -8.31 -13.32
CA PHE A 184 4.27 -8.03 -12.01
C PHE A 184 5.75 -7.67 -12.10
N ALA A 185 6.10 -6.55 -11.50
CA ALA A 185 7.47 -6.11 -11.30
C ALA A 185 7.57 -5.31 -10.00
N GLY A 186 8.80 -5.11 -9.54
CA GLY A 186 9.05 -4.18 -8.44
C GLY A 186 8.43 -2.80 -8.70
N GLY A 187 7.65 -2.31 -7.74
CA GLY A 187 6.87 -1.07 -7.86
C GLY A 187 5.48 -1.24 -8.50
N ALA A 188 4.97 -2.47 -8.63
CA ALA A 188 3.62 -2.70 -9.15
C ALA A 188 2.54 -1.98 -8.31
N ILE A 189 1.64 -1.28 -8.98
CA ILE A 189 0.44 -0.66 -8.38
C ILE A 189 -0.75 -1.52 -8.83
N VAL A 190 -1.30 -2.28 -7.89
CA VAL A 190 -2.39 -3.23 -8.13
C VAL A 190 -3.73 -2.55 -7.85
N LEU A 191 -4.59 -2.45 -8.85
CA LEU A 191 -5.97 -1.96 -8.72
C LEU A 191 -6.87 -3.07 -8.16
N LEU A 192 -7.51 -2.82 -7.03
CA LEU A 192 -8.44 -3.72 -6.35
C LEU A 192 -9.64 -2.90 -5.82
N HIS A 193 -10.69 -3.56 -5.32
CA HIS A 193 -11.88 -2.88 -4.79
C HIS A 193 -12.32 -3.46 -3.44
N ASP A 194 -12.23 -2.69 -2.33
CA ASP A 194 -12.54 -3.18 -0.97
C ASP A 194 -14.05 -3.35 -0.66
N ARG A 195 -14.90 -3.24 -1.69
CA ARG A 195 -16.34 -3.57 -1.64
C ARG A 195 -16.71 -4.89 -2.29
N ARG A 196 -15.75 -5.61 -2.87
CA ARG A 196 -16.00 -6.85 -3.62
C ARG A 196 -15.54 -8.05 -2.79
N PHE A 197 -16.40 -9.06 -2.70
CA PHE A 197 -16.06 -10.32 -2.04
C PHE A 197 -14.84 -11.00 -2.68
N LEU A 198 -14.74 -10.96 -4.02
CA LEU A 198 -13.66 -11.61 -4.78
C LEU A 198 -12.27 -11.03 -4.49
N THR A 199 -12.19 -9.78 -4.01
CA THR A 199 -10.93 -9.14 -3.63
C THR A 199 -10.23 -9.87 -2.49
N LEU A 200 -10.97 -10.38 -1.50
CA LEU A 200 -10.37 -11.07 -0.35
C LEU A 200 -9.55 -12.32 -0.74
N PRO A 201 -10.08 -13.30 -1.49
CA PRO A 201 -9.29 -14.44 -1.92
C PRO A 201 -8.18 -14.07 -2.91
N ILE A 202 -8.35 -13.04 -3.76
CA ILE A 202 -7.28 -12.56 -4.65
C ILE A 202 -6.13 -11.98 -3.83
N VAL A 203 -6.41 -11.09 -2.88
CA VAL A 203 -5.39 -10.50 -1.99
C VAL A 203 -4.68 -11.59 -1.20
N ARG A 204 -5.40 -12.59 -0.68
CA ARG A 204 -4.79 -13.73 0.00
C ARG A 204 -3.82 -14.49 -0.91
N GLU A 205 -4.18 -14.67 -2.17
CA GLU A 205 -3.33 -15.37 -3.14
C GLU A 205 -2.13 -14.52 -3.58
N ILE A 206 -2.27 -13.19 -3.66
CA ILE A 206 -1.16 -12.26 -3.87
C ILE A 206 -0.16 -12.38 -2.72
N LEU A 207 -0.63 -12.28 -1.48
CA LEU A 207 0.20 -12.36 -0.27
C LEU A 207 0.88 -13.72 -0.15
N ARG A 208 0.23 -14.81 -0.56
CA ARG A 208 0.83 -16.15 -0.63
C ARG A 208 1.90 -16.26 -1.72
N THR A 209 1.66 -15.66 -2.89
CA THR A 209 2.57 -15.74 -4.05
C THR A 209 3.80 -14.84 -3.87
N PHE A 210 3.61 -13.69 -3.26
CA PHE A 210 4.62 -12.68 -2.98
C PHE A 210 4.69 -12.41 -1.47
N PRO A 211 5.24 -13.34 -0.68
CA PRO A 211 5.17 -13.26 0.78
C PRO A 211 5.97 -12.08 1.33
N SER A 212 5.50 -11.53 2.45
CA SER A 212 6.02 -10.29 3.03
C SER A 212 7.47 -10.38 3.53
N ASP A 213 7.99 -11.58 3.79
CA ASP A 213 9.41 -11.84 4.09
C ASP A 213 10.33 -11.59 2.88
N LYS A 214 9.77 -11.55 1.67
CA LYS A 214 10.48 -11.35 0.40
C LYS A 214 10.07 -10.09 -0.34
N TRP A 215 8.88 -9.56 -0.05
CA TRP A 215 8.30 -8.39 -0.71
C TRP A 215 7.79 -7.39 0.32
N SER A 216 8.05 -6.10 0.08
CA SER A 216 7.49 -5.02 0.88
C SER A 216 6.13 -4.60 0.33
N TYR A 217 5.15 -4.44 1.22
CA TYR A 217 3.83 -3.91 0.89
C TYR A 217 3.68 -2.53 1.50
N GLU A 218 3.69 -1.52 0.64
CA GLU A 218 3.80 -0.12 1.04
C GLU A 218 2.58 0.69 0.62
N THR A 219 2.37 1.81 1.29
CA THR A 219 1.45 2.85 0.80
C THR A 219 2.10 3.66 -0.32
N LEU A 220 1.29 4.17 -1.25
CA LEU A 220 1.76 5.00 -2.34
C LEU A 220 2.42 6.28 -1.81
N PRO A 221 3.67 6.61 -2.20
CA PRO A 221 4.37 7.79 -1.69
C PRO A 221 3.61 9.10 -1.92
N ASP A 222 3.01 9.26 -3.10
CA ASP A 222 2.24 10.46 -3.46
C ASP A 222 0.95 10.65 -2.64
N CYS A 223 0.51 9.63 -1.91
CA CYS A 223 -0.68 9.66 -1.04
C CYS A 223 -0.32 9.83 0.44
N ARG A 224 0.96 9.99 0.78
CA ARG A 224 1.43 10.26 2.14
C ARG A 224 1.37 11.76 2.41
N ASN A 225 1.27 12.12 3.69
CA ASN A 225 1.32 13.49 4.16
C ASN A 225 2.36 13.61 5.29
N ASP A 226 3.41 14.40 5.09
CA ASP A 226 4.49 14.55 6.07
C ASP A 226 4.03 15.29 7.35
N GLU A 227 2.95 16.07 7.25
CA GLU A 227 2.31 16.76 8.37
C GLU A 227 1.20 15.92 9.05
N GLU A 228 0.99 14.66 8.60
CA GLU A 228 -0.08 13.77 9.08
C GLU A 228 -0.18 13.76 10.61
N LYS A 229 0.95 13.62 11.31
CA LYS A 229 0.99 13.60 12.78
C LYS A 229 0.32 14.83 13.38
N ASN A 230 0.82 16.03 13.06
CA ASN A 230 0.35 17.26 13.67
C ASN A 230 -1.11 17.56 13.30
N LEU A 231 -1.48 17.30 12.04
CA LEU A 231 -2.85 17.51 11.56
C LEU A 231 -3.83 16.57 12.26
N ARG A 232 -3.50 15.28 12.42
CA ARG A 232 -4.35 14.32 13.12
C ARG A 232 -4.47 14.66 14.61
N LEU A 233 -3.37 15.01 15.27
CA LEU A 233 -3.36 15.47 16.68
C LEU A 233 -4.33 16.64 16.89
N SER A 234 -4.37 17.61 15.97
CA SER A 234 -5.23 18.79 16.06
C SER A 234 -6.74 18.49 15.99
N THR A 235 -7.12 17.30 15.55
CA THR A 235 -8.53 16.88 15.48
C THR A 235 -9.04 16.20 16.75
N ARG A 236 -8.17 15.94 17.73
CA ARG A 236 -8.49 15.18 18.93
C ARG A 236 -8.82 16.12 20.10
N THR A 237 -9.76 15.68 20.92
CA THR A 237 -10.23 16.38 22.12
C THR A 237 -10.35 15.40 23.28
N ALA A 238 -10.35 15.91 24.52
CA ALA A 238 -10.40 15.07 25.71
C ALA A 238 -11.55 14.05 25.65
N GLY A 239 -11.24 12.79 25.97
CA GLY A 239 -12.13 11.64 25.85
C GLY A 239 -12.15 10.92 24.49
N ASP A 240 -11.52 11.46 23.45
CA ASP A 240 -11.30 10.72 22.20
C ASP A 240 -10.30 9.59 22.42
N VAL A 241 -10.42 8.50 21.64
CA VAL A 241 -9.47 7.39 21.70
C VAL A 241 -8.07 7.83 21.22
N PRO A 242 -6.99 7.20 21.74
CA PRO A 242 -5.64 7.48 21.26
C PRO A 242 -5.51 7.26 19.75
N ILE A 243 -4.59 7.98 19.13
CA ILE A 243 -4.21 7.81 17.72
C ILE A 243 -2.69 7.69 17.61
N GLY A 244 -2.20 6.99 16.61
CA GLY A 244 -0.77 6.83 16.42
C GLY A 244 -0.42 6.17 15.11
N LYS A 245 0.86 5.86 14.93
CA LYS A 245 1.36 5.14 13.75
C LYS A 245 2.78 4.66 14.01
N VAL A 246 3.08 3.43 13.62
CA VAL A 246 4.46 3.00 13.40
C VAL A 246 4.93 3.61 12.08
N VAL A 247 6.04 4.35 12.11
CA VAL A 247 6.58 5.09 10.97
C VAL A 247 7.68 4.31 10.29
N ASP A 248 8.56 3.67 11.06
CA ASP A 248 9.73 3.00 10.51
C ASP A 248 10.14 1.80 11.37
N ILE A 249 10.66 0.78 10.69
CA ILE A 249 11.05 -0.51 11.29
C ILE A 249 12.40 -0.87 10.71
N LYS A 250 13.37 -1.11 11.60
CA LYS A 250 14.72 -1.49 11.21
C LYS A 250 15.18 -2.71 11.97
N LYS A 251 15.86 -3.61 11.28
CA LYS A 251 16.65 -4.65 11.91
C LYS A 251 18.13 -4.25 12.04
N VAL A 252 18.66 -4.30 13.26
CA VAL A 252 20.09 -4.14 13.57
C VAL A 252 20.53 -5.39 14.32
N GLU A 253 21.36 -6.21 13.67
CA GLU A 253 21.75 -7.54 14.17
C GLU A 253 20.52 -8.41 14.49
N SER A 254 20.33 -8.84 15.74
CA SER A 254 19.14 -9.58 16.20
C SER A 254 18.05 -8.68 16.78
N THR A 255 18.24 -7.35 16.79
CA THR A 255 17.29 -6.40 17.37
C THR A 255 16.42 -5.76 16.30
N HIS A 256 15.11 -5.81 16.50
CA HIS A 256 14.11 -5.12 15.68
C HIS A 256 13.68 -3.84 16.40
N ILE A 257 13.79 -2.72 15.69
CA ILE A 257 13.54 -1.38 16.22
C ILE A 257 12.31 -0.83 15.52
N PHE A 258 11.23 -0.64 16.27
CA PHE A 258 10.00 -0.01 15.81
C PHE A 258 9.99 1.44 16.30
N THR A 259 9.83 2.37 15.38
CA THR A 259 9.72 3.80 15.69
C THR A 259 8.40 4.34 15.19
N GLY A 260 7.80 5.23 15.96
CA GLY A 260 6.51 5.78 15.63
C GLY A 260 6.10 6.87 16.59
N TRP A 261 4.81 7.17 16.59
CA TRP A 261 4.21 8.12 17.51
C TRP A 261 2.85 7.65 17.99
N GLY A 262 2.44 8.14 19.17
CA GLY A 262 1.14 7.87 19.76
C GLY A 262 0.71 9.07 20.60
N TYR A 263 -0.54 9.49 20.46
CA TYR A 263 -1.11 10.64 21.14
C TYR A 263 -2.46 10.28 21.71
N ASP A 264 -2.65 10.68 22.96
CA ASP A 264 -3.91 10.62 23.68
C ASP A 264 -4.22 12.04 24.17
N PRO A 265 -5.34 12.65 23.79
CA PRO A 265 -5.70 14.00 24.24
C PRO A 265 -5.92 14.09 25.76
N ASP A 266 -6.14 12.97 26.45
CA ASP A 266 -6.21 12.93 27.92
C ASP A 266 -4.80 12.93 28.57
N HIS A 267 -3.75 12.69 27.79
CA HIS A 267 -2.33 12.73 28.20
C HIS A 267 -1.49 13.61 27.26
N PRO A 268 -1.78 14.93 27.18
CA PRO A 268 -1.18 15.82 26.20
C PRO A 268 0.31 16.11 26.41
N GLU A 269 0.90 15.71 27.54
CA GLU A 269 2.33 15.90 27.85
C GLU A 269 3.21 14.71 27.42
N GLY A 270 2.62 13.64 26.85
CA GLY A 270 3.30 12.38 26.55
C GLY A 270 3.11 11.34 27.66
N GLY A 271 3.95 10.30 27.66
CA GLY A 271 3.84 9.19 28.63
C GLY A 271 2.83 8.12 28.24
N LEU A 272 2.21 8.22 27.05
CA LEU A 272 1.28 7.22 26.54
C LEU A 272 1.97 5.87 26.38
N LYS A 273 1.41 4.82 26.96
CA LYS A 273 1.97 3.47 26.85
C LYS A 273 1.75 2.88 25.46
N VAL A 274 2.83 2.37 24.90
CA VAL A 274 2.88 1.60 23.65
C VAL A 274 3.26 0.18 24.02
N PHE A 275 2.49 -0.81 23.58
CA PHE A 275 2.73 -2.19 23.96
C PHE A 275 2.46 -3.17 22.82
N ILE A 276 3.01 -4.38 22.95
CA ILE A 276 2.71 -5.51 22.09
C ILE A 276 1.55 -6.29 22.73
N GLY A 277 0.46 -6.46 21.98
CA GLY A 277 -0.72 -7.18 22.44
C GLY A 277 -0.69 -8.66 22.04
N GLY A 278 -1.03 -9.56 22.97
CA GLY A 278 -1.31 -10.98 22.69
C GLY A 278 -2.80 -11.30 22.57
N THR A 279 -3.15 -12.53 22.17
CA THR A 279 -4.54 -13.01 21.99
C THR A 279 -5.44 -12.98 23.23
N ASN A 280 -4.91 -12.62 24.41
CA ASN A 280 -5.60 -12.60 25.71
C ASN A 280 -5.37 -11.30 26.50
N ASP A 281 -5.18 -10.15 25.83
CA ASP A 281 -4.93 -8.83 26.47
C ASP A 281 -3.70 -8.78 27.41
N GLN A 282 -2.80 -9.76 27.31
CA GLN A 282 -1.54 -9.74 28.06
C GLN A 282 -0.54 -8.84 27.34
N GLU A 283 -0.17 -7.75 28.00
CA GLU A 283 0.93 -6.86 27.61
C GLU A 283 2.25 -7.61 27.81
N SER A 284 2.98 -7.88 26.72
CA SER A 284 4.25 -8.62 26.80
C SER A 284 5.46 -7.70 26.96
N ILE A 285 5.44 -6.53 26.32
CA ILE A 285 6.46 -5.48 26.40
C ILE A 285 5.74 -4.14 26.30
N SER A 286 6.09 -3.18 27.16
CA SER A 286 5.58 -1.81 27.09
C SER A 286 6.68 -0.77 27.23
N ILE A 287 6.52 0.34 26.51
CA ILE A 287 7.30 1.57 26.60
C ILE A 287 6.34 2.75 26.70
N GLU A 288 6.87 3.95 26.92
CA GLU A 288 6.08 5.18 26.92
C GLU A 288 6.56 6.13 25.82
N THR A 289 5.62 6.93 25.30
CA THR A 289 5.95 8.02 24.38
C THR A 289 6.67 9.15 25.12
N ASP A 290 7.57 9.83 24.42
CA ASP A 290 8.24 11.03 24.93
C ASP A 290 7.30 12.26 24.95
N SER A 291 7.80 13.41 25.40
CA SER A 291 7.09 14.69 25.41
C SER A 291 6.76 15.24 24.01
N GLN A 292 7.33 14.65 22.96
CA GLN A 292 7.00 14.92 21.57
C GLN A 292 6.07 13.86 21.00
N HIS A 293 5.53 12.95 21.83
CA HIS A 293 4.65 11.86 21.46
C HIS A 293 5.29 10.77 20.58
N ASN A 294 6.63 10.72 20.51
CA ASN A 294 7.34 9.69 19.76
C ASN A 294 7.66 8.49 20.64
N PHE A 295 7.83 7.32 20.04
CA PHE A 295 8.28 6.12 20.72
C PHE A 295 9.35 5.38 19.91
N LYS A 296 10.17 4.61 20.63
CA LYS A 296 11.15 3.67 20.08
C LYS A 296 11.10 2.37 20.88
N LEU A 297 10.58 1.31 20.28
CA LEU A 297 10.48 -0.02 20.86
C LEU A 297 11.56 -0.92 20.26
N GLU A 298 12.39 -1.50 21.11
CA GLU A 298 13.45 -2.43 20.71
C GLU A 298 13.12 -3.83 21.19
N ILE A 299 13.17 -4.81 20.28
CA ILE A 299 12.91 -6.22 20.58
C ILE A 299 14.09 -7.06 20.07
N THR A 300 14.87 -7.61 21.00
CA THR A 300 16.05 -8.44 20.70
C THR A 300 15.69 -9.92 20.67
N ASP A 301 16.36 -10.67 19.78
CA ASP A 301 16.21 -12.13 19.62
C ASP A 301 14.77 -12.58 19.36
N LEU A 302 14.00 -11.73 18.67
CA LEU A 302 12.64 -12.06 18.28
C LEU A 302 12.67 -13.07 17.13
N GLU A 303 12.31 -14.32 17.43
CA GLU A 303 12.01 -15.34 16.42
C GLU A 303 10.64 -15.03 15.81
N ILE A 304 10.64 -14.31 14.69
CA ILE A 304 9.43 -13.82 14.03
C ILE A 304 9.07 -14.77 12.88
N ASP A 305 8.04 -15.57 13.08
CA ASP A 305 7.32 -16.24 11.98
C ASP A 305 6.06 -15.46 11.56
N ALA A 306 5.70 -14.40 12.30
CA ALA A 306 4.47 -13.62 12.11
C ALA A 306 4.67 -12.13 12.45
N PRO A 307 3.92 -11.20 11.82
CA PRO A 307 4.01 -9.76 12.09
C PRO A 307 3.84 -9.38 13.58
N VAL A 308 4.51 -8.30 14.00
CA VAL A 308 4.40 -7.75 15.37
C VAL A 308 3.30 -6.70 15.42
N CYS A 309 2.35 -6.89 16.34
CA CYS A 309 1.16 -6.06 16.48
C CYS A 309 1.28 -5.11 17.67
N LEU A 310 1.18 -3.81 17.41
CA LEU A 310 1.36 -2.77 18.44
C LEU A 310 0.03 -2.07 18.78
N TRP A 311 -0.06 -1.64 20.02
CA TRP A 311 -1.22 -0.97 20.59
C TRP A 311 -0.81 0.23 21.43
N LEU A 312 -1.71 1.21 21.54
CA LEU A 312 -1.64 2.32 22.47
C LEU A 312 -2.64 2.10 23.59
N LYS A 313 -2.21 2.26 24.84
CA LYS A 313 -3.09 2.09 25.99
C LYS A 313 -3.97 3.33 26.16
N ASN A 314 -5.28 3.14 26.19
CA ASN A 314 -6.20 4.22 26.51
C ASN A 314 -6.37 4.29 28.03
N GLU A 315 -5.91 5.37 28.64
CA GLU A 315 -5.97 5.58 30.09
C GLU A 315 -7.19 6.41 30.53
N GLY A 316 -7.95 6.98 29.59
CA GLY A 316 -9.20 7.70 29.84
C GLY A 316 -10.37 6.77 30.18
N LEU A 317 -11.30 6.59 29.23
CA LEU A 317 -12.43 5.68 29.42
C LEU A 317 -11.98 4.22 29.31
N SER A 318 -12.21 3.43 30.36
CA SER A 318 -11.80 2.02 30.38
C SER A 318 -12.42 1.27 29.19
N ARG A 319 -11.57 0.81 28.25
CA ARG A 319 -11.65 -0.45 27.44
C ARG A 319 -11.22 -0.34 25.97
N HIS A 320 -10.86 0.82 25.42
CA HIS A 320 -10.56 0.92 23.99
C HIS A 320 -9.08 1.26 23.76
N ASN A 321 -8.18 0.29 23.91
CA ASN A 321 -6.81 0.43 23.43
C ASN A 321 -6.82 0.64 21.91
N THR A 322 -5.97 1.53 21.41
CA THR A 322 -5.90 1.80 19.98
C THR A 322 -4.92 0.85 19.33
N PHE A 323 -5.39 0.06 18.37
CA PHE A 323 -4.54 -0.77 17.53
C PHE A 323 -3.82 0.09 16.49
N ILE A 324 -2.49 0.01 16.44
CA ILE A 324 -1.67 0.75 15.46
C ILE A 324 -1.06 -0.17 14.41
N GLY A 325 -1.73 -1.29 14.14
CA GLY A 325 -1.41 -2.24 13.07
C GLY A 325 -0.44 -3.35 13.47
N CYS A 326 -0.43 -4.39 12.65
CA CYS A 326 0.61 -5.41 12.66
C CYS A 326 1.65 -5.10 11.60
N HIS A 327 2.92 -5.33 11.92
CA HIS A 327 4.03 -4.89 11.09
C HIS A 327 5.08 -5.97 10.91
N ASN A 328 5.51 -6.12 9.66
CA ASN A 328 6.55 -7.08 9.35
C ASN A 328 7.92 -6.57 9.80
N ALA A 329 8.58 -7.31 10.68
CA ALA A 329 9.91 -6.98 11.18
C ALA A 329 11.05 -7.67 10.41
N HIS A 330 10.79 -8.36 9.30
CA HIS A 330 11.84 -8.88 8.41
C HIS A 330 12.60 -7.80 7.62
N LYS A 331 12.28 -6.52 7.83
CA LYS A 331 12.87 -5.38 7.11
C LYS A 331 14.22 -4.90 7.65
#